data_AF-A0A966B1F6-F1
#
_entry.id   AF-A0A966B1F6-F1
#
_cell.length_a   1.000
_cell.length_b   1.000
_cell.length_c   1.000
_cell.angle_alpha   90.00
_cell.angle_beta   90.00
_cell.angle_gamma   90.00
#
_symmetry.space_group_name_H-M   'P 1'
#
loop_
_entity.id
_entity.type
_entity.pdbx_description
1 polymer ?
#
loop_
_entity_poly.entity_id
_entity_poly.type
_entity_poly.pdbx_seq_one_letter_code
_entity_poly.pdbx_strand_id
1 'polypeptide(L)'
;MDSLQARKIFPDESNLEKKRGRVTAYVGAVDKLKAKVLEGQSALKEDLTEQDFRQFMNQESESIVALAAKNKLILPENFAFGLDAYKQGKPFLKGAIGRLEWQLNAAKQFIKIAADSGIDSIDEFNRDEFQEENKAVEPKEEKSSSRRSSSRGNSSRTSKRDKPSDNPMAGADQVMETYRVTTEITGSYESLTAFLNGLASDKKSFLWVRKIRIENEKQESPRIGEIPLPVPPKDDNADAAAADADADADDVAAAADGGGW
;
A
#
# COMPACT_ATOMS: atom_id res chain seq x y z
N MET A 1 -40.64 -35.25 18.45
CA MET A 1 -41.12 -34.24 17.48
C MET A 1 -40.34 -32.98 17.74
N ASP A 2 -39.21 -32.78 17.06
CA ASP A 2 -38.47 -31.51 17.15
C ASP A 2 -39.27 -30.43 16.45
N SER A 3 -39.90 -29.55 17.23
CA SER A 3 -40.63 -28.43 16.69
C SER A 3 -39.64 -27.42 16.13
N LEU A 4 -39.87 -26.94 14.91
CA LEU A 4 -39.07 -25.88 14.29
C LEU A 4 -38.97 -24.64 15.18
N GLN A 5 -39.98 -24.41 16.03
CA GLN A 5 -40.09 -23.36 17.04
C GLN A 5 -39.02 -23.42 18.14
N ALA A 6 -38.47 -24.60 18.46
CA ALA A 6 -37.41 -24.74 19.45
C ALA A 6 -36.02 -24.31 18.95
N ARG A 7 -35.90 -23.95 17.66
CA ARG A 7 -34.63 -23.54 17.06
C ARG A 7 -34.30 -22.09 17.38
N LYS A 8 -33.03 -21.82 17.70
CA LYS A 8 -32.49 -20.48 18.05
C LYS A 8 -32.70 -19.40 16.97
N ILE A 9 -32.95 -19.79 15.72
CA ILE A 9 -33.13 -18.88 14.57
C ILE A 9 -34.60 -18.94 14.10
N PHE A 10 -35.52 -19.45 14.91
CA PHE A 10 -36.93 -19.49 14.53
C PHE A 10 -37.45 -18.06 14.28
N PRO A 11 -38.26 -17.83 13.23
CA PRO A 11 -38.81 -16.51 12.94
C PRO A 11 -39.87 -16.15 13.99
N ASP A 12 -39.43 -15.57 15.10
CA ASP A 12 -40.26 -14.95 16.13
C ASP A 12 -39.98 -13.43 16.21
N GLU A 13 -40.86 -12.69 16.89
CA GLU A 13 -40.75 -11.23 16.98
C GLU A 13 -39.44 -10.78 17.63
N SER A 14 -38.94 -11.50 18.64
CA SER A 14 -37.67 -11.18 19.31
C SER A 14 -36.47 -11.37 18.38
N ASN A 15 -36.44 -12.43 17.59
CA ASN A 15 -35.37 -12.72 16.62
C ASN A 15 -35.45 -11.75 15.44
N LEU A 16 -36.65 -11.34 15.03
CA LEU A 16 -36.88 -10.32 14.03
C LEU A 16 -36.38 -8.95 14.51
N GLU A 17 -36.64 -8.57 15.76
CA GLU A 17 -36.14 -7.33 16.35
C GLU A 17 -34.62 -7.34 16.51
N LYS A 18 -34.03 -8.44 17.01
CA LYS A 18 -32.57 -8.63 17.05
C LYS A 18 -31.95 -8.55 15.66
N LYS A 19 -32.60 -9.13 14.64
CA LYS A 19 -32.15 -9.05 13.24
C LYS A 19 -32.24 -7.61 12.72
N ARG A 20 -33.34 -6.90 12.99
CA ARG A 20 -33.49 -5.47 12.64
C ARG A 20 -32.40 -4.63 13.29
N GLY A 21 -32.15 -4.79 14.59
CA GLY A 21 -31.07 -4.10 15.30
C GLY A 21 -29.69 -4.36 14.69
N ARG A 22 -29.39 -5.62 14.33
CA ARG A 22 -28.13 -5.97 13.63
C ARG A 22 -28.03 -5.36 12.24
N VAL A 23 -29.13 -5.35 11.47
CA VAL A 23 -29.17 -4.72 10.13
C VAL A 23 -28.96 -3.21 10.26
N THR A 24 -29.65 -2.53 11.18
CA THR A 24 -29.47 -1.10 11.42
C THR A 24 -28.04 -0.77 11.85
N ALA A 25 -27.46 -1.57 12.76
CA ALA A 25 -26.06 -1.40 13.17
C ALA A 25 -25.09 -1.61 11.99
N TYR A 26 -25.34 -2.61 11.15
CA TYR A 26 -24.56 -2.88 9.96
C TYR A 26 -24.64 -1.72 8.95
N VAL A 27 -25.84 -1.24 8.63
CA VAL A 27 -26.05 -0.09 7.73
C VAL A 27 -25.31 1.12 8.27
N GLY A 28 -25.47 1.45 9.56
CA GLY A 28 -24.76 2.57 10.17
C GLY A 28 -23.23 2.41 10.17
N ALA A 29 -22.70 1.20 10.24
CA ALA A 29 -21.27 0.93 10.10
C ALA A 29 -20.78 1.09 8.65
N VAL A 30 -21.56 0.62 7.68
CA VAL A 30 -21.28 0.78 6.25
C VAL A 30 -21.33 2.25 5.84
N ASP A 31 -22.28 3.03 6.33
CA ASP A 31 -22.39 4.46 6.03
C ASP A 31 -21.18 5.23 6.58
N LYS A 32 -20.75 4.91 7.81
CA LYS A 32 -19.52 5.47 8.40
C LYS A 32 -18.28 5.08 7.60
N LEU A 33 -18.19 3.84 7.14
CA LEU A 33 -17.09 3.38 6.29
C LEU A 33 -17.10 4.13 4.95
N LYS A 34 -18.26 4.26 4.31
CA LYS A 34 -18.43 4.99 3.05
C LYS A 34 -18.01 6.46 3.22
N ALA A 35 -18.45 7.12 4.28
CA ALA A 35 -18.05 8.49 4.58
C ALA A 35 -16.52 8.64 4.70
N LYS A 36 -15.87 7.76 5.48
CA LYS A 36 -14.41 7.79 5.64
C LYS A 36 -13.65 7.49 4.35
N VAL A 37 -14.15 6.58 3.53
CA VAL A 37 -13.52 6.27 2.23
C VAL A 37 -13.67 7.46 1.27
N LEU A 38 -14.83 8.14 1.27
CA LEU A 38 -15.07 9.32 0.45
C LEU A 38 -14.22 10.53 0.86
N GLU A 39 -13.85 10.67 2.14
CA GLU A 39 -12.93 11.74 2.59
C GLU A 39 -11.57 11.70 1.86
N GLY A 40 -11.10 10.51 1.46
CA GLY A 40 -9.84 10.32 0.73
C GLY A 40 -9.99 10.29 -0.80
N GLN A 41 -11.22 10.40 -1.33
CA GLN A 41 -11.50 10.40 -2.76
C GLN A 41 -11.71 11.82 -3.28
N SER A 42 -10.69 12.37 -3.92
CA SER A 42 -10.84 13.62 -4.67
C SER A 42 -11.84 13.45 -5.82
N ALA A 43 -12.75 14.40 -5.97
CA ALA A 43 -13.70 14.40 -7.08
C ALA A 43 -12.97 14.49 -8.43
N LEU A 44 -13.41 13.70 -9.40
CA LEU A 44 -12.88 13.72 -10.75
C LEU A 44 -13.22 15.05 -11.44
N LYS A 45 -12.25 15.65 -12.11
CA LYS A 45 -12.46 16.84 -12.94
C LYS A 45 -12.98 16.42 -14.31
N GLU A 46 -14.30 16.51 -14.51
CA GLU A 46 -14.94 16.07 -15.77
C GLU A 46 -14.75 17.06 -16.93
N ASP A 47 -14.49 18.34 -16.63
CA ASP A 47 -14.35 19.41 -17.63
C ASP A 47 -12.91 19.62 -18.11
N LEU A 48 -11.96 18.79 -17.69
CA LEU A 48 -10.56 18.95 -18.05
C LEU A 48 -10.34 18.64 -19.54
N THR A 49 -9.75 19.58 -20.27
CA THR A 49 -9.42 19.36 -21.68
C THR A 49 -8.12 18.59 -21.83
N GLU A 50 -7.90 18.00 -23.02
CA GLU A 50 -6.63 17.33 -23.32
C GLU A 50 -5.44 18.28 -23.23
N GLN A 51 -5.61 19.52 -23.70
CA GLN A 51 -4.55 20.53 -23.65
C GLN A 51 -4.18 20.87 -22.20
N ASP A 52 -5.19 21.10 -21.35
CA ASP A 52 -4.98 21.39 -19.93
C ASP A 52 -4.25 20.22 -19.24
N PHE A 53 -4.65 18.99 -19.56
CA PHE A 53 -4.02 17.81 -18.99
C PHE A 53 -2.57 17.61 -19.45
N ARG A 54 -2.26 17.85 -20.74
CA ARG A 54 -0.87 17.81 -21.25
C ARG A 54 0.00 18.86 -20.57
N GLN A 55 -0.52 20.08 -20.40
CA GLN A 55 0.19 21.13 -19.68
C GLN A 55 0.45 20.74 -18.22
N PHE A 56 -0.57 20.21 -17.55
CA PHE A 56 -0.46 19.71 -16.18
C PHE A 56 0.59 18.61 -16.06
N MET A 57 0.57 17.60 -16.94
CA MET A 57 1.56 16.52 -16.96
C MET A 57 2.99 17.03 -17.13
N ASN A 58 3.21 18.02 -18.01
CA ASN A 58 4.53 18.62 -18.21
C ASN A 58 5.00 19.39 -16.97
N GLN A 59 4.15 20.25 -16.41
CA GLN A 59 4.47 21.01 -15.19
C GLN A 59 4.80 20.08 -14.02
N GLU A 60 4.02 19.01 -13.86
CA GLU A 60 4.24 18.05 -12.79
C GLU A 60 5.50 17.22 -13.00
N SER A 61 5.81 16.84 -14.24
CA SER A 61 7.07 16.18 -14.59
C SER A 61 8.27 17.05 -14.22
N GLU A 62 8.27 18.33 -14.56
CA GLU A 62 9.33 19.28 -14.20
C GLU A 62 9.45 19.42 -12.67
N SER A 63 8.32 19.52 -11.97
CA SER A 63 8.30 19.65 -10.51
C SER A 63 8.90 18.42 -9.81
N ILE A 64 8.62 17.22 -10.33
CA ILE A 64 9.12 15.96 -9.79
C ILE A 64 10.60 15.80 -10.09
N VAL A 65 11.07 16.16 -11.28
CA VAL A 65 12.50 16.16 -11.61
C VAL A 65 13.26 17.11 -10.68
N ALA A 66 12.72 18.32 -10.43
CA ALA A 66 13.32 19.27 -9.49
C ALA A 66 13.34 18.74 -8.05
N LEU A 67 12.24 18.11 -7.61
CA LEU A 67 12.12 17.50 -6.29
C LEU A 67 13.08 16.31 -6.12
N ALA A 68 13.21 15.46 -7.14
CA ALA A 68 14.11 14.33 -7.14
C ALA A 68 15.57 14.79 -7.08
N ALA A 69 15.95 15.77 -7.90
CA ALA A 69 17.28 16.37 -7.86
C ALA A 69 17.60 16.99 -6.48
N LYS A 70 16.63 17.67 -5.88
CA LYS A 70 16.78 18.25 -4.53
C LYS A 70 17.03 17.18 -3.46
N ASN A 71 16.31 16.07 -3.52
CA ASN A 71 16.39 14.99 -2.55
C ASN A 71 17.39 13.88 -2.92
N LYS A 72 18.15 14.06 -4.02
CA LYS A 72 19.06 13.05 -4.59
C LYS A 72 18.38 11.71 -4.93
N LEU A 73 17.07 11.74 -5.16
CA LEU A 73 16.32 10.58 -5.61
C LEU A 73 16.60 10.35 -7.10
N ILE A 74 17.00 9.14 -7.45
CA ILE A 74 17.19 8.73 -8.84
C ILE A 74 15.84 8.28 -9.41
N LEU A 75 15.46 8.82 -10.56
CA LEU A 75 14.24 8.43 -11.28
C LEU A 75 14.58 7.57 -12.51
N PRO A 76 13.65 6.72 -12.97
CA PRO A 76 13.83 5.95 -14.19
C PRO A 76 14.08 6.84 -15.42
N GLU A 77 14.79 6.31 -16.41
CA GLU A 77 14.92 7.00 -17.70
C GLU A 77 13.54 7.25 -18.33
N ASN A 78 13.36 8.42 -18.95
CA ASN A 78 12.11 8.83 -19.59
C ASN A 78 10.86 8.87 -18.69
N PHE A 79 11.05 8.88 -17.36
CA PHE A 79 9.98 8.84 -16.37
C PHE A 79 8.72 9.62 -16.76
N ALA A 80 7.59 8.92 -16.81
CA ALA A 80 6.31 9.43 -17.27
C ALA A 80 5.14 9.07 -16.34
N PHE A 81 5.39 8.74 -15.06
CA PHE A 81 4.34 8.29 -14.13
C PHE A 81 3.53 7.08 -14.64
N GLY A 82 4.15 6.20 -15.46
CA GLY A 82 3.46 5.09 -16.12
C GLY A 82 2.49 5.53 -17.23
N LEU A 83 2.73 6.70 -17.84
CA LEU A 83 1.97 7.26 -18.98
C LEU A 83 2.80 7.27 -20.28
N ASP A 84 3.76 6.36 -20.40
CA ASP A 84 4.70 6.30 -21.54
C ASP A 84 3.98 6.16 -22.88
N ALA A 85 2.87 5.40 -22.93
CA ALA A 85 2.04 5.26 -24.12
C ALA A 85 1.52 6.60 -24.65
N TYR A 86 1.26 7.57 -23.78
CA TYR A 86 0.78 8.91 -24.15
C TYR A 86 1.90 9.81 -24.67
N LYS A 87 3.14 9.61 -24.20
CA LYS A 87 4.33 10.22 -24.81
C LYS A 87 4.60 9.64 -26.20
N GLN A 88 4.22 8.38 -26.44
CA GLN A 88 4.35 7.69 -27.72
C GLN A 88 3.21 7.98 -28.71
N GLY A 89 2.30 8.91 -28.39
CA GLY A 89 1.25 9.37 -29.31
C GLY A 89 -0.12 8.74 -29.11
N LYS A 90 -0.34 7.97 -28.03
CA LYS A 90 -1.71 7.57 -27.64
C LYS A 90 -2.56 8.82 -27.38
N PRO A 91 -3.75 8.95 -27.99
CA PRO A 91 -4.63 10.09 -27.75
C PRO A 91 -5.27 10.02 -26.36
N PHE A 92 -5.57 11.18 -25.77
CA PHE A 92 -6.32 11.26 -24.54
C PHE A 92 -7.82 11.22 -24.83
N LEU A 93 -8.52 10.19 -24.34
CA LEU A 93 -9.97 10.10 -24.46
C LEU A 93 -10.64 10.99 -23.43
N LYS A 94 -11.61 11.82 -23.85
CA LYS A 94 -12.30 12.78 -22.95
C LYS A 94 -12.83 12.15 -21.66
N GLY A 95 -13.39 10.94 -21.74
CA GLY A 95 -13.90 10.20 -20.57
C GLY A 95 -12.83 9.67 -19.61
N ALA A 96 -11.55 9.66 -20.03
CA ALA A 96 -10.43 9.17 -19.23
C ALA A 96 -9.63 10.29 -18.56
N ILE A 97 -9.70 11.53 -19.06
CA ILE A 97 -8.81 12.63 -18.64
C ILE A 97 -8.89 12.89 -17.13
N GLY A 98 -10.09 13.05 -16.56
CA GLY A 98 -10.24 13.30 -15.12
C GLY A 98 -9.67 12.18 -14.26
N ARG A 99 -9.76 10.93 -14.71
CA ARG A 99 -9.19 9.75 -14.02
C ARG A 99 -7.67 9.72 -14.13
N LEU A 100 -7.12 10.05 -15.30
CA LEU A 100 -5.67 10.16 -15.50
C LEU A 100 -5.06 11.28 -14.65
N GLU A 101 -5.76 12.41 -14.51
CA GLU A 101 -5.34 13.49 -13.62
C GLU A 101 -5.32 13.08 -12.15
N TRP A 102 -6.33 12.35 -11.70
CA TRP A 102 -6.35 11.77 -10.37
C TRP A 102 -5.17 10.80 -10.15
N GLN A 103 -4.91 9.90 -11.10
CA GLN A 103 -3.80 8.94 -11.01
C GLN A 103 -2.43 9.62 -10.99
N LEU A 104 -2.24 10.67 -11.80
CA LEU A 104 -1.00 11.44 -11.82
C LEU A 104 -0.77 12.12 -10.47
N ASN A 105 -1.80 12.73 -9.87
CA ASN A 105 -1.71 13.30 -8.53
C ASN A 105 -1.33 12.26 -7.46
N ALA A 106 -1.91 11.06 -7.55
CA ALA A 106 -1.57 9.96 -6.64
C ALA A 106 -0.11 9.50 -6.83
N ALA A 107 0.35 9.37 -8.07
CA ALA A 107 1.74 9.03 -8.40
C ALA A 107 2.73 10.12 -7.92
N LYS A 108 2.39 11.39 -8.13
CA LYS A 108 3.15 12.53 -7.59
C LYS A 108 3.28 12.45 -6.08
N GLN A 109 2.18 12.18 -5.38
CA GLN A 109 2.18 12.09 -3.92
C GLN A 109 3.05 10.91 -3.44
N PHE A 110 2.98 9.77 -4.13
CA PHE A 110 3.87 8.62 -3.88
C PHE A 110 5.35 9.01 -4.00
N ILE A 111 5.75 9.64 -5.11
CA ILE A 111 7.16 10.02 -5.36
C ILE A 111 7.62 11.05 -4.34
N LYS A 112 6.75 11.99 -3.99
CA LYS A 112 7.03 12.96 -2.93
C LYS A 112 7.33 12.26 -1.61
N ILE A 113 6.50 11.29 -1.21
CA ILE A 113 6.73 10.51 0.01
C ILE A 113 8.05 9.73 -0.08
N ALA A 114 8.35 9.12 -1.23
CA ALA A 114 9.63 8.42 -1.45
C ALA A 114 10.83 9.35 -1.26
N ALA A 115 10.79 10.52 -1.89
CA ALA A 115 11.86 11.51 -1.78
C ALA A 115 12.00 12.09 -0.37
N ASP A 116 10.89 12.44 0.28
CA ASP A 116 10.87 12.96 1.66
C ASP A 116 11.36 11.91 2.67
N SER A 117 11.24 10.61 2.33
CA SER A 117 11.69 9.49 3.16
C SER A 117 13.13 9.08 2.91
N GLY A 118 13.83 9.71 1.97
CA GLY A 118 15.23 9.40 1.64
C GLY A 118 15.41 8.07 0.90
N ILE A 119 14.44 7.69 0.06
CA ILE A 119 14.63 6.58 -0.90
C ILE A 119 15.72 6.98 -1.91
N ASP A 120 16.59 6.04 -2.28
CA ASP A 120 17.76 6.30 -3.12
C ASP A 120 17.36 6.32 -4.61
N SER A 121 16.58 5.33 -5.06
CA SER A 121 16.06 5.29 -6.43
C SER A 121 14.63 4.74 -6.51
N ILE A 122 13.91 5.21 -7.52
CA ILE A 122 12.78 4.51 -8.10
C ILE A 122 13.32 3.89 -9.40
N ASP A 123 13.34 2.56 -9.47
CA ASP A 123 13.94 1.82 -10.57
C ASP A 123 12.90 1.57 -11.69
N GLU A 124 11.67 1.25 -11.29
CA GLU A 124 10.54 1.08 -12.21
C GLU A 124 9.28 1.70 -11.63
N PHE A 125 8.44 2.27 -12.51
CA PHE A 125 7.11 2.75 -12.17
C PHE A 125 6.13 2.42 -13.29
N ASN A 126 5.33 1.38 -13.08
CA ASN A 126 4.39 0.86 -14.08
C ASN A 126 2.94 0.94 -13.58
N ARG A 127 2.02 1.30 -14.46
CA ARG A 127 0.60 1.48 -14.16
C ARG A 127 -0.25 0.66 -15.13
N ASP A 128 -1.27 -0.01 -14.59
CA ASP A 128 -2.27 -0.69 -15.40
C ASP A 128 -3.18 0.32 -16.10
N GLU A 129 -3.37 0.17 -17.40
CA GLU A 129 -4.39 0.93 -18.15
C GLU A 129 -5.81 0.50 -17.74
N PHE A 130 -6.73 1.47 -17.71
CA PHE A 130 -8.15 1.21 -17.40
C PHE A 130 -9.04 1.27 -18.65
N GLN A 131 -10.26 0.77 -18.51
CA GLN A 131 -11.15 0.50 -19.64
C GLN A 131 -11.47 1.76 -20.45
N GLU A 132 -11.73 2.89 -19.80
CA GLU A 132 -12.04 4.16 -20.48
C GLU A 132 -10.86 4.75 -21.25
N GLU A 133 -9.62 4.30 -21.04
CA GLU A 133 -8.46 4.69 -21.85
C GLU A 133 -8.42 3.98 -23.21
N ASN A 134 -9.12 2.85 -23.31
CA ASN A 134 -9.06 1.93 -24.44
C ASN A 134 -10.41 1.74 -25.14
N LYS A 135 -11.51 2.25 -24.56
CA LYS A 135 -12.80 2.30 -25.25
C LYS A 135 -12.66 3.20 -26.46
N ALA A 136 -12.54 2.59 -27.64
CA ALA A 136 -12.93 3.24 -28.88
C ALA A 136 -14.33 3.84 -28.64
N VAL A 137 -14.55 5.07 -29.10
CA VAL A 137 -15.86 5.70 -29.07
C VAL A 137 -16.83 4.77 -29.79
N GLU A 138 -17.53 3.90 -29.06
CA GLU A 138 -18.68 3.24 -29.64
C GLU A 138 -19.64 4.39 -29.96
N PRO A 139 -20.02 4.59 -31.23
CA PRO A 139 -21.09 5.52 -31.53
C PRO A 139 -22.26 5.07 -30.65
N LYS A 140 -22.88 6.02 -29.94
CA LYS A 140 -24.13 5.76 -29.23
C LYS A 140 -25.12 5.23 -30.26
N GLU A 141 -25.22 3.91 -30.39
CA GLU A 141 -26.29 3.29 -31.14
C GLU A 141 -27.54 3.53 -30.32
N GLU A 142 -28.29 4.54 -30.76
CA GLU A 142 -29.70 4.67 -30.45
C GLU A 142 -30.34 3.31 -30.64
N LYS A 143 -31.04 2.84 -29.60
CA LYS A 143 -31.82 1.61 -29.61
C LYS A 143 -32.80 1.65 -30.78
N SER A 144 -32.42 1.11 -31.93
CA SER A 144 -33.33 0.83 -33.02
C SER A 144 -33.59 -0.67 -33.05
N SER A 145 -34.79 -1.02 -32.61
CA SER A 145 -35.35 -2.35 -32.72
C SER A 145 -35.54 -2.73 -34.19
N SER A 146 -34.80 -3.72 -34.71
CA SER A 146 -35.17 -4.38 -35.96
C SER A 146 -34.55 -5.77 -36.14
N ARG A 147 -35.32 -6.78 -35.70
CA ARG A 147 -35.63 -8.08 -36.33
C ARG A 147 -34.63 -8.78 -37.28
N ARG A 148 -34.38 -10.05 -36.88
CA ARG A 148 -34.29 -11.31 -37.66
C ARG A 148 -32.97 -11.63 -38.37
N SER A 149 -32.27 -12.63 -37.81
CA SER A 149 -31.93 -13.82 -38.60
C SER A 149 -32.07 -15.08 -37.73
N SER A 150 -32.60 -16.11 -38.38
CA SER A 150 -32.96 -17.41 -37.82
C SER A 150 -31.79 -18.38 -37.91
N SER A 151 -31.46 -19.07 -36.82
CA SER A 151 -30.89 -20.42 -36.91
C SER A 151 -31.26 -21.24 -35.68
N ARG A 152 -31.69 -22.46 -35.96
CA ARG A 152 -32.24 -23.49 -35.07
C ARG A 152 -31.18 -24.00 -34.09
N GLY A 153 -31.56 -24.23 -32.84
CA GLY A 153 -30.66 -24.90 -31.89
C GLY A 153 -31.22 -25.14 -30.50
N ASN A 154 -32.14 -26.11 -30.41
CA ASN A 154 -32.44 -26.97 -29.27
C ASN A 154 -32.91 -26.36 -27.92
N SER A 155 -34.12 -26.77 -27.56
CA SER A 155 -34.85 -26.50 -26.33
C SER A 155 -34.27 -27.28 -25.14
N SER A 156 -33.68 -26.58 -24.17
CA SER A 156 -33.76 -26.99 -22.76
C SER A 156 -34.45 -25.88 -21.97
N ARG A 157 -35.72 -26.15 -21.63
CA ARG A 157 -36.56 -25.31 -20.77
C ARG A 157 -35.98 -25.29 -19.36
N THR A 158 -35.02 -24.41 -19.10
CA THR A 158 -34.71 -23.96 -17.75
C THR A 158 -35.63 -22.78 -17.46
N SER A 159 -36.67 -23.02 -16.67
CA SER A 159 -37.55 -21.97 -16.18
C SER A 159 -36.68 -20.94 -15.43
N LYS A 160 -36.60 -19.72 -15.99
CA LYS A 160 -36.26 -18.53 -15.22
C LYS A 160 -37.36 -18.36 -14.18
N ARG A 161 -37.19 -19.01 -13.03
CA ARG A 161 -37.76 -18.49 -11.80
C ARG A 161 -37.07 -17.16 -11.56
N ASP A 162 -37.83 -16.08 -11.66
CA ASP A 162 -37.57 -14.85 -10.92
C ASP A 162 -37.50 -15.23 -9.45
N LYS A 163 -36.33 -15.68 -9.01
CA LYS A 163 -35.98 -15.61 -7.60
C LYS A 163 -35.64 -14.15 -7.38
N PRO A 164 -36.31 -13.46 -6.44
CA PRO A 164 -35.69 -12.28 -5.84
C PRO A 164 -34.32 -12.75 -5.38
N SER A 165 -33.25 -12.19 -5.93
CA SER A 165 -31.95 -12.45 -5.34
C SER A 165 -32.01 -11.80 -3.96
N ASP A 166 -32.22 -12.61 -2.92
CA ASP A 166 -32.01 -12.24 -1.51
C ASP A 166 -30.54 -11.88 -1.23
N ASN A 167 -29.73 -11.64 -2.27
CA ASN A 167 -28.40 -11.08 -2.14
C ASN A 167 -28.56 -9.54 -2.02
N PRO A 168 -28.36 -8.96 -0.82
CA PRO A 168 -28.48 -7.51 -0.61
C PRO A 168 -27.45 -6.71 -1.41
N MET A 169 -26.50 -7.38 -2.09
CA MET A 169 -25.50 -6.79 -2.97
C MET A 169 -25.88 -6.77 -4.46
N ALA A 170 -27.02 -7.33 -4.86
CA ALA A 170 -27.40 -7.46 -6.28
C ALA A 170 -27.69 -6.12 -6.99
N GLY A 171 -27.68 -5.00 -6.27
CA GLY A 171 -27.73 -3.64 -6.79
C GLY A 171 -26.83 -2.68 -6.01
N ALA A 172 -25.79 -3.18 -5.33
CA ALA A 172 -24.85 -2.33 -4.64
C ALA A 172 -24.01 -1.57 -5.70
N ASP A 173 -24.15 -0.25 -5.73
CA ASP A 173 -23.30 0.61 -6.54
C ASP A 173 -21.82 0.37 -6.18
N GLN A 174 -20.95 0.40 -7.18
CA GLN A 174 -19.52 0.26 -6.96
C GLN A 174 -19.04 1.42 -6.07
N VAL A 175 -18.65 1.08 -4.83
CA VAL A 175 -18.29 2.09 -3.82
C VAL A 175 -16.89 2.67 -4.07
N MET A 176 -16.02 1.93 -4.75
CA MET A 176 -14.66 2.38 -5.07
C MET A 176 -14.14 1.68 -6.32
N GLU A 177 -13.42 2.44 -7.15
CA GLU A 177 -12.54 1.90 -8.19
C GLU A 177 -11.10 1.89 -7.69
N THR A 178 -10.35 0.85 -8.05
CA THR A 178 -8.98 0.66 -7.58
C THR A 178 -8.05 0.61 -8.77
N TYR A 179 -7.00 1.42 -8.74
CA TYR A 179 -5.98 1.45 -9.78
C TYR A 179 -4.68 0.88 -9.23
N ARG A 180 -4.00 0.08 -10.04
CA ARG A 180 -2.78 -0.62 -9.62
C ARG A 180 -1.58 0.07 -10.22
N VAL A 181 -0.59 0.24 -9.37
CA VAL A 181 0.75 0.66 -9.73
C VAL A 181 1.72 -0.37 -9.18
N THR A 182 2.69 -0.75 -9.98
CA THR A 182 3.82 -1.59 -9.59
C THR A 182 5.07 -0.73 -9.64
N THR A 183 5.82 -0.71 -8.55
CA THR A 183 7.05 0.08 -8.45
C THR A 183 8.17 -0.76 -7.89
N GLU A 184 9.37 -0.56 -8.42
CA GLU A 184 10.60 -1.03 -7.83
C GLU A 184 11.34 0.17 -7.25
N ILE A 185 11.76 0.06 -5.99
CA ILE A 185 12.45 1.13 -5.27
C ILE A 185 13.66 0.53 -4.56
N THR A 186 14.73 1.30 -4.51
CA THR A 186 15.95 0.96 -3.78
C THR A 186 16.19 1.98 -2.69
N GLY A 187 16.53 1.48 -1.51
CA GLY A 187 16.77 2.31 -0.34
C GLY A 187 17.30 1.52 0.84
N SER A 188 17.89 2.24 1.79
CA SER A 188 18.20 1.70 3.11
C SER A 188 16.96 1.17 3.85
N TYR A 189 17.17 0.33 4.87
CA TYR A 189 16.08 -0.14 5.73
C TYR A 189 15.34 1.02 6.46
N GLU A 190 16.08 2.05 6.87
CA GLU A 190 15.51 3.22 7.54
C GLU A 190 14.61 4.01 6.59
N SER A 191 15.08 4.28 5.36
CA SER A 191 14.29 5.00 4.37
C SER A 191 13.08 4.21 3.88
N LEU A 192 13.19 2.88 3.74
CA LEU A 192 12.04 2.02 3.45
C LEU A 192 10.98 2.08 4.57
N THR A 193 11.41 2.05 5.83
CA THR A 193 10.50 2.13 6.98
C THR A 193 9.82 3.49 7.05
N ALA A 194 10.57 4.58 6.86
CA ALA A 194 10.05 5.94 6.79
C ALA A 194 9.03 6.08 5.65
N PHE A 195 9.34 5.51 4.49
CA PHE A 195 8.47 5.50 3.31
C PHE A 195 7.15 4.78 3.55
N LEU A 196 7.18 3.57 4.11
CA LEU A 196 5.96 2.81 4.41
C LEU A 196 5.08 3.54 5.45
N ASN A 197 5.70 4.16 6.45
CA ASN A 197 4.99 4.98 7.43
C ASN A 197 4.40 6.24 6.78
N GLY A 198 5.16 6.88 5.88
CA GLY A 198 4.71 8.01 5.08
C GLY A 198 3.47 7.68 4.26
N LEU A 199 3.49 6.55 3.54
CA LEU A 199 2.34 6.04 2.79
C LEU A 199 1.12 5.77 3.68
N ALA A 200 1.32 5.12 4.83
CA ALA A 200 0.23 4.79 5.74
C ALA A 200 -0.39 6.04 6.41
N SER A 201 0.38 7.11 6.57
CA SER A 201 -0.05 8.35 7.20
C SER A 201 -0.67 9.36 6.22
N ASP A 202 -0.53 9.13 4.90
CA ASP A 202 -0.98 10.07 3.90
C ASP A 202 -2.51 10.16 3.88
N LYS A 203 -3.01 11.40 3.88
CA LYS A 203 -4.44 11.71 3.81
C LYS A 203 -4.86 12.30 2.48
N LYS A 204 -3.90 12.61 1.60
CA LYS A 204 -4.14 13.27 0.31
C LYS A 204 -4.49 12.27 -0.78
N SER A 205 -3.89 11.10 -0.74
CA SER A 205 -4.17 10.02 -1.67
C SER A 205 -4.32 8.72 -0.90
N PHE A 206 -5.43 8.02 -1.13
CA PHE A 206 -5.65 6.72 -0.50
C PHE A 206 -4.85 5.64 -1.24
N LEU A 207 -3.57 5.52 -0.88
CA LEU A 207 -2.66 4.49 -1.38
C LEU A 207 -2.57 3.35 -0.36
N TRP A 208 -2.77 2.11 -0.79
CA TRP A 208 -2.54 0.94 0.06
C TRP A 208 -1.58 -0.03 -0.60
N VAL A 209 -0.74 -0.65 0.23
CA VAL A 209 0.24 -1.61 -0.23
C VAL A 209 -0.41 -2.99 -0.32
N ARG A 210 -0.41 -3.58 -1.53
CA ARG A 210 -1.03 -4.89 -1.77
C ARG A 210 -0.03 -6.06 -1.68
N LYS A 211 1.22 -5.82 -2.10
CA LYS A 211 2.30 -6.80 -2.11
C LYS A 211 3.62 -6.05 -1.95
N ILE A 212 4.48 -6.55 -1.08
CA ILE A 212 5.87 -6.11 -0.95
C ILE A 212 6.75 -7.33 -1.19
N ARG A 213 7.80 -7.15 -1.98
CA ARG A 213 8.91 -8.08 -2.09
C ARG A 213 10.16 -7.28 -1.74
N ILE A 214 11.00 -7.83 -0.87
CA ILE A 214 12.25 -7.21 -0.44
C ILE A 214 13.37 -8.14 -0.89
N GLU A 215 14.32 -7.58 -1.61
CA GLU A 215 15.54 -8.26 -2.05
C GLU A 215 16.73 -7.42 -1.59
N ASN A 216 17.76 -8.09 -1.07
CA ASN A 216 18.99 -7.41 -0.69
C ASN A 216 19.88 -7.25 -1.92
N GLU A 217 20.48 -6.06 -2.10
CA GLU A 217 21.45 -5.82 -3.19
C GLU A 217 22.64 -6.79 -3.14
N LYS A 218 23.10 -7.12 -1.93
CA LYS A 218 24.11 -8.15 -1.69
C LYS A 218 23.42 -9.41 -1.19
N GLN A 219 23.44 -10.45 -2.02
CA GLN A 219 22.96 -11.79 -1.67
C GLN A 219 24.01 -12.64 -0.92
N GLU A 220 25.20 -12.08 -0.66
CA GLU A 220 26.20 -12.74 0.17
C GLU A 220 25.74 -12.77 1.64
N SER A 221 25.94 -13.91 2.28
CA SER A 221 25.67 -14.03 3.72
C SER A 221 26.56 -13.06 4.50
N PRO A 222 26.04 -12.38 5.54
CA PRO A 222 26.87 -11.53 6.40
C PRO A 222 28.07 -12.33 6.89
N ARG A 223 29.29 -11.83 6.68
CA ARG A 223 30.48 -12.50 7.21
C ARG A 223 30.49 -12.34 8.72
N ILE A 224 30.89 -13.39 9.43
CA ILE A 224 31.04 -13.37 10.89
C ILE A 224 32.03 -12.24 11.23
N GLY A 225 31.53 -11.17 11.87
CA GLY A 225 32.32 -9.98 12.24
C GLY A 225 31.87 -8.65 11.60
N GLU A 226 30.98 -8.66 10.59
CA GLU A 226 30.49 -7.41 9.95
C GLU A 226 29.23 -6.83 10.59
N ILE A 227 28.59 -7.56 11.51
CA ILE A 227 27.46 -7.05 12.29
C ILE A 227 28.04 -6.28 13.47
N PRO A 228 27.74 -4.98 13.64
CA PRO A 228 28.06 -4.27 14.88
C PRO A 228 27.22 -4.91 15.99
N LEU A 229 27.80 -5.85 16.72
CA LEU A 229 27.20 -6.32 17.96
C LEU A 229 27.24 -5.13 18.93
N PRO A 230 26.15 -4.86 19.66
CA PRO A 230 26.18 -3.90 20.75
C PRO A 230 27.31 -4.29 21.69
N VAL A 231 28.36 -3.47 21.76
CA VAL A 231 29.44 -3.68 22.73
C VAL A 231 28.81 -3.46 24.10
N PRO A 232 28.83 -4.46 25.01
CA PRO A 232 28.36 -4.22 26.35
C PRO A 232 29.17 -3.07 26.96
N PRO A 233 28.53 -2.16 27.72
CA PRO A 233 29.26 -1.07 28.37
C PRO A 233 30.41 -1.67 29.18
N LYS A 234 31.60 -1.08 29.04
CA LYS A 234 32.73 -1.41 29.90
C LYS A 234 32.32 -1.07 31.33
N ASP A 235 32.19 -2.10 32.16
CA ASP A 235 32.16 -1.92 33.60
C ASP A 235 33.57 -1.50 34.05
N ASP A 236 33.78 -0.19 34.22
CA ASP A 236 35.04 0.39 34.70
C ASP A 236 35.32 0.09 36.20
N ASN A 237 34.81 -1.01 36.74
CA ASN A 237 34.89 -1.31 38.18
C ASN A 237 35.43 -2.70 38.53
N ALA A 238 36.14 -3.34 37.61
CA ALA A 238 36.76 -4.66 37.83
C ALA A 238 38.26 -4.60 38.19
N ASP A 239 38.81 -3.45 38.60
CA ASP A 239 40.24 -3.30 38.92
C ASP A 239 40.52 -2.72 40.33
N ALA A 240 39.61 -2.95 41.28
CA ALA A 240 39.75 -2.47 42.66
C ALA A 240 39.56 -3.56 43.73
N ALA A 241 39.77 -4.83 43.40
CA ALA A 241 39.60 -5.94 44.37
C ALA A 241 40.70 -7.02 44.33
N ALA A 242 41.91 -6.69 43.87
CA ALA A 242 43.03 -7.64 43.86
C ALA A 242 44.39 -7.02 44.25
N ALA A 243 44.38 -5.99 45.10
CA ALA A 243 45.61 -5.37 45.62
C ALA A 243 45.49 -5.10 47.12
N ASP A 244 45.36 -6.16 47.93
CA ASP A 244 45.53 -6.06 49.40
C ASP A 244 45.83 -7.43 50.05
N ALA A 245 46.75 -8.19 49.44
CA ALA A 245 47.28 -9.41 50.04
C ALA A 245 48.67 -9.75 49.51
N ASP A 246 49.68 -8.92 49.83
CA ASP A 246 51.09 -9.36 49.92
C ASP A 246 51.99 -8.16 50.32
N ALA A 247 52.10 -7.90 51.62
CA ALA A 247 53.20 -7.13 52.19
C ALA A 247 53.20 -7.27 53.72
N ASP A 248 53.74 -8.38 54.25
CA ASP A 248 54.33 -8.41 55.60
C ASP A 248 55.08 -9.73 55.82
N ALA A 249 56.34 -9.80 55.37
CA ALA A 249 57.37 -10.64 55.96
C ALA A 249 58.72 -10.35 55.28
N ASP A 250 59.47 -9.39 55.81
CA ASP A 250 60.94 -9.48 55.94
C ASP A 250 61.43 -8.21 56.64
N ASP A 251 61.78 -8.34 57.93
CA ASP A 251 63.07 -7.89 58.51
C ASP A 251 63.04 -7.95 60.05
N VAL A 252 63.60 -9.02 60.64
CA VAL A 252 64.25 -8.93 61.97
C VAL A 252 65.49 -9.84 62.03
N ALA A 253 66.63 -9.20 61.85
CA ALA A 253 67.97 -9.46 62.38
C ALA A 253 68.28 -10.73 63.22
N ALA A 254 69.28 -11.47 62.73
CA ALA A 254 70.54 -11.87 63.37
C ALA A 254 70.58 -12.58 64.75
N ALA A 255 71.21 -13.78 64.69
CA ALA A 255 72.35 -14.25 65.50
C ALA A 255 72.14 -15.43 66.50
N ALA A 256 73.02 -16.42 66.30
CA ALA A 256 73.71 -17.25 67.29
C ALA A 256 73.07 -18.57 67.79
N ASP A 257 73.68 -19.66 67.31
CA ASP A 257 74.40 -20.68 68.09
C ASP A 257 73.65 -21.91 68.68
N GLY A 258 74.22 -23.09 68.40
CA GLY A 258 74.36 -24.17 69.37
C GLY A 258 73.25 -25.24 69.52
N GLY A 259 73.44 -26.38 68.85
CA GLY A 259 73.48 -27.70 69.51
C GLY A 259 72.19 -28.42 69.95
N GLY A 260 71.96 -29.59 69.35
CA GLY A 260 71.93 -30.88 70.07
C GLY A 260 70.68 -31.33 70.86
N TRP A 261 70.22 -32.52 70.46
CA TRP A 261 69.27 -33.48 71.07
C TRP A 261 67.77 -33.25 70.82
#